data_AF-A0A402AQJ9-F1
#
_entry.id   AF-A0A402AQJ9-F1
#
_cell.length_a   1.000
_cell.length_b   1.000
_cell.length_c   1.000
_cell.angle_alpha   90.00
_cell.angle_beta   90.00
_cell.angle_gamma   90.00
#
_symmetry.space_group_name_H-M   'P 1'
#
loop_
_entity.id
_entity.type
_entity.pdbx_description
1 polymer ?
#
loop_
_entity_poly.entity_id
_entity_poly.type
_entity_poly.pdbx_seq_one_letter_code
_entity_poly.pdbx_strand_id
1 'polypeptide(L)'
;MDPPGQVGWSAIGGILIILPAFLIQGPGEEMVLRGWVLPTQGARYRPWVGIALSTILFTLLHIPAHAGSYNLLSALVLVAGSLFLAFYALLENSIWGVCAWHAAWNWAEGNIFGMQVSGISIHGGTLIKLKPNGPDWLTGGVYGPEAGLPVLLVITLGLGWLILRTRARARRLNVQLA
;
A
#
# COMPACT_ATOMS: atom_id res chain seq x y z
N MET A 1 -10.42 6.16 24.80
CA MET A 1 -9.71 4.91 25.16
C MET A 1 -10.48 3.81 24.48
N ASP A 2 -9.99 3.30 23.35
CA ASP A 2 -10.65 2.17 22.69
C ASP A 2 -10.68 0.98 23.65
N PRO A 3 -11.79 0.20 23.69
CA PRO A 3 -11.81 -1.03 24.49
C PRO A 3 -10.56 -1.84 24.14
N PRO A 4 -9.92 -2.52 25.11
CA PRO A 4 -8.73 -3.30 24.81
C PRO A 4 -9.13 -4.37 23.80
N GLY A 5 -8.85 -4.10 22.52
CA GLY A 5 -9.03 -5.07 21.46
C GLY A 5 -8.31 -6.34 21.90
N GLN A 6 -8.98 -7.47 21.74
CA GLN A 6 -8.39 -8.77 22.06
C GLN A 6 -6.98 -8.85 21.45
N VAL A 7 -6.02 -9.40 22.20
CA VAL A 7 -4.64 -9.57 21.75
C VAL A 7 -4.29 -11.05 21.76
N GLY A 8 -3.50 -11.51 20.78
CA GLY A 8 -3.05 -12.89 20.70
C GLY A 8 -4.16 -13.83 20.23
N TRP A 9 -4.14 -15.06 20.70
CA TRP A 9 -5.05 -16.10 20.21
C TRP A 9 -6.53 -15.79 20.44
N SER A 10 -6.87 -15.03 21.48
CA SER A 10 -8.26 -14.60 21.70
C SER A 10 -8.79 -13.71 20.58
N ALA A 11 -7.91 -13.03 19.84
CA ALA A 11 -8.28 -12.08 18.79
C ALA A 11 -8.59 -12.74 17.44
N ILE A 12 -8.26 -14.03 17.23
CA ILE A 12 -8.37 -14.69 15.91
C ILE A 12 -9.76 -14.51 15.31
N GLY A 13 -10.83 -14.66 16.11
CA GLY A 13 -12.20 -14.51 15.63
C GLY A 13 -12.44 -13.13 15.01
N GLY A 14 -12.06 -12.06 15.71
CA GLY A 14 -12.20 -10.69 15.21
C GLY A 14 -11.29 -10.39 14.01
N ILE A 15 -10.04 -10.89 14.03
CA ILE A 15 -9.07 -10.77 12.94
C ILE A 15 -9.60 -11.38 11.64
N LEU A 16 -10.27 -12.53 11.72
CA LEU A 16 -10.88 -13.19 10.56
C LEU A 16 -12.17 -12.51 10.11
N ILE A 17 -12.96 -11.95 11.02
CA ILE A 17 -14.19 -11.21 10.70
C ILE A 17 -13.89 -9.93 9.93
N ILE A 18 -12.79 -9.24 10.24
CA ILE A 18 -12.43 -7.98 9.58
C ILE A 18 -11.71 -8.19 8.24
N LEU A 19 -11.11 -9.36 8.01
CA LEU A 19 -10.38 -9.67 6.77
C LEU A 19 -11.21 -9.39 5.48
N PRO A 20 -12.50 -9.79 5.39
CA PRO A 20 -13.35 -9.43 4.25
C PRO A 20 -13.43 -7.92 3.98
N ALA A 21 -13.39 -7.07 5.01
CA ALA A 21 -13.40 -5.62 4.83
C ALA A 21 -12.14 -5.14 4.09
N PHE A 22 -10.96 -5.68 4.42
CA PHE A 22 -9.72 -5.38 3.70
C PHE A 22 -9.68 -5.98 2.29
N LEU A 23 -10.28 -7.16 2.11
CA LEU A 23 -10.47 -7.78 0.78
C LEU A 23 -11.44 -7.00 -0.11
N ILE A 24 -12.18 -6.03 0.43
CA ILE A 24 -13.01 -5.11 -0.33
C ILE A 24 -12.32 -3.75 -0.47
N GLN A 25 -11.77 -3.22 0.63
CA GLN A 25 -11.15 -1.88 0.69
C GLN A 25 -9.95 -1.77 -0.25
N GLY A 26 -8.88 -2.55 -0.02
CA GLY A 26 -7.68 -2.50 -0.87
C GLY A 26 -7.99 -2.78 -2.34
N PRO A 27 -8.70 -3.88 -2.67
CA PRO A 27 -9.05 -4.19 -4.06
C PRO A 27 -9.97 -3.15 -4.71
N GLY A 28 -10.87 -2.50 -3.96
CA GLY A 28 -11.71 -1.42 -4.46
C GLY A 28 -10.89 -0.21 -4.90
N GLU A 29 -9.90 0.19 -4.11
CA GLU A 29 -8.95 1.25 -4.48
C GLU A 29 -8.13 0.86 -5.71
N GLU A 30 -7.62 -0.37 -5.75
CA GLU A 30 -6.82 -0.87 -6.87
C GLU A 30 -7.62 -1.02 -8.17
N MET A 31 -8.89 -1.42 -8.10
CA MET A 31 -9.77 -1.48 -9.27
C MET A 31 -9.91 -0.11 -9.93
N VAL A 32 -10.10 0.95 -9.15
CA VAL A 32 -10.20 2.32 -9.66
C VAL A 32 -8.85 2.78 -10.19
N LEU A 33 -7.79 2.64 -9.41
CA LEU A 33 -6.51 3.29 -9.71
C LEU A 33 -5.67 2.50 -10.73
N ARG A 34 -5.55 1.19 -10.57
CA ARG A 34 -4.71 0.31 -11.40
C ARG A 34 -5.54 -0.40 -12.46
N GLY A 35 -6.81 -0.70 -12.18
CA GLY A 35 -7.73 -1.32 -13.13
C GLY A 35 -8.34 -0.33 -14.14
N TRP A 36 -8.58 0.92 -13.74
CA TRP A 36 -9.23 1.90 -14.60
C TRP A 36 -8.34 3.10 -14.96
N VAL A 37 -7.90 3.92 -13.99
CA VAL A 37 -7.14 5.15 -14.26
C VAL A 37 -5.83 4.86 -15.01
N LEU A 38 -5.01 3.97 -14.47
CA LEU A 38 -3.70 3.63 -15.04
C LEU A 38 -3.78 3.21 -16.53
N PRO A 39 -4.56 2.18 -16.92
CA PRO A 39 -4.63 1.75 -18.32
C PRO A 39 -5.37 2.75 -19.22
N THR A 40 -6.47 3.37 -18.77
CA THR A 40 -7.23 4.29 -19.63
C THR A 40 -6.45 5.54 -19.98
N GLN A 41 -5.82 6.18 -18.99
CA GLN A 41 -5.00 7.37 -19.23
C GLN A 41 -3.67 7.01 -19.91
N GLY A 42 -3.12 5.83 -19.58
CA GLY A 42 -1.92 5.29 -20.23
C GLY A 42 -2.12 5.05 -21.73
N ALA A 43 -3.27 4.50 -22.12
CA ALA A 43 -3.63 4.23 -23.51
C ALA A 43 -4.03 5.49 -24.28
N ARG A 44 -4.73 6.43 -23.63
CA ARG A 44 -5.17 7.69 -24.26
C ARG A 44 -4.02 8.66 -24.54
N TYR A 45 -3.06 8.75 -23.62
CA TYR A 45 -1.97 9.72 -23.70
C TYR A 45 -0.63 9.00 -23.86
N ARG A 46 -0.01 8.59 -22.75
CA ARG A 46 1.26 7.85 -22.68
C ARG A 46 1.29 7.04 -21.38
N PRO A 47 2.00 5.89 -21.31
CA PRO A 47 2.04 5.07 -20.10
C PRO A 47 2.41 5.83 -18.82
N TRP A 48 3.35 6.78 -18.91
CA TRP A 48 3.78 7.58 -17.76
C TRP A 48 2.68 8.53 -17.24
N VAL A 49 1.74 8.98 -18.09
CA VAL A 49 0.60 9.81 -17.68
C VAL A 49 -0.35 8.99 -16.80
N GLY A 50 -0.63 7.75 -17.19
CA GLY A 50 -1.42 6.82 -16.38
C GLY A 50 -0.77 6.55 -15.02
N ILE A 51 0.54 6.32 -15.00
CA ILE A 51 1.30 6.14 -13.75
C ILE A 51 1.21 7.38 -12.87
N ALA A 52 1.45 8.57 -13.43
CA ALA A 52 1.43 9.82 -12.68
C ALA A 52 0.04 10.12 -12.09
N LEU A 53 -1.02 10.01 -12.89
CA LEU A 53 -2.39 10.29 -12.43
C LEU A 53 -2.85 9.27 -11.38
N SER A 54 -2.61 7.98 -11.61
CA SER A 54 -2.88 6.93 -10.60
C SER A 54 -2.15 7.21 -9.29
N THR A 55 -0.88 7.65 -9.36
CA THR A 55 -0.04 7.95 -8.20
C THR A 55 -0.53 9.16 -7.42
N ILE A 56 -0.84 10.25 -8.12
CA ILE A 56 -1.36 11.48 -7.52
C ILE A 56 -2.69 11.20 -6.83
N LEU A 57 -3.63 10.54 -7.53
CA LEU A 57 -4.94 10.23 -6.96
C LEU A 57 -4.83 9.32 -5.73
N PHE A 58 -4.02 8.26 -5.78
CA PHE A 58 -3.77 7.40 -4.62
C PHE A 58 -3.30 8.22 -3.42
N THR A 59 -2.26 9.04 -3.61
CA THR A 59 -1.66 9.84 -2.54
C THR A 59 -2.64 10.86 -1.96
N LEU A 60 -3.47 11.50 -2.80
CA LEU A 60 -4.47 12.47 -2.37
C LEU A 60 -5.63 11.82 -1.58
N LEU A 61 -6.05 10.61 -1.95
CA LEU A 61 -7.11 9.87 -1.24
C LEU A 61 -6.70 9.49 0.19
N HIS A 62 -5.39 9.44 0.46
CA HIS A 62 -4.81 9.10 1.76
C HIS A 62 -4.54 10.31 2.66
N ILE A 63 -4.90 11.52 2.22
CA ILE A 63 -4.90 12.70 3.08
C ILE A 63 -6.10 12.56 4.05
N PRO A 64 -5.85 12.40 5.37
CA PRO A 64 -6.89 12.17 6.35
C PRO A 64 -7.74 13.43 6.54
N ALA A 65 -9.01 13.23 6.90
CA ALA A 65 -9.93 14.33 7.21
C ALA A 65 -9.56 15.08 8.51
N HIS A 66 -8.79 14.45 9.41
CA HIS A 66 -8.30 15.05 10.64
C HIS A 66 -6.87 15.56 10.49
N ALA A 67 -6.64 16.82 10.84
CA ALA A 67 -5.35 17.48 10.69
C ALA A 67 -4.28 16.89 11.64
N GLY A 68 -3.06 16.67 11.14
CA GLY A 68 -1.85 16.47 11.97
C GLY A 68 -1.11 15.15 11.83
N SER A 69 -1.72 14.08 11.29
CA SER A 69 -1.05 12.78 11.11
C SER A 69 -0.32 12.65 9.76
N TYR A 70 -0.84 13.28 8.71
CA TYR A 70 -0.24 13.24 7.37
C TYR A 70 0.88 14.29 7.23
N ASN A 71 2.03 13.85 6.72
CA ASN A 71 3.22 14.68 6.57
C ASN A 71 3.97 14.38 5.27
N LEU A 72 5.13 15.00 5.07
CA LEU A 72 5.94 14.78 3.87
C LEU A 72 6.40 13.32 3.74
N LEU A 73 6.73 12.66 4.85
CA LEU A 73 7.24 11.29 4.83
C LEU A 73 6.13 10.30 4.46
N SER A 74 4.90 10.47 4.98
CA SER A 74 3.74 9.67 4.54
C SER A 74 3.46 9.88 3.06
N ALA A 75 3.50 11.12 2.56
CA ALA A 75 3.34 11.41 1.13
C ALA A 75 4.40 10.68 0.27
N LEU A 76 5.66 10.67 0.70
CA LEU A 76 6.73 9.98 -0.02
C LEU A 76 6.56 8.45 -0.02
N VAL A 77 6.16 7.87 1.10
CA VAL A 77 5.87 6.43 1.21
C VAL A 77 4.69 6.05 0.30
N LEU A 78 3.60 6.83 0.34
CA LEU A 78 2.42 6.58 -0.50
C LEU A 78 2.73 6.73 -1.99
N VAL A 79 3.54 7.72 -2.38
CA VAL A 79 4.02 7.86 -3.76
C VAL A 79 4.86 6.64 -4.15
N ALA A 80 5.82 6.23 -3.32
CA ALA A 80 6.70 5.10 -3.62
C ALA A 80 5.93 3.76 -3.68
N GLY A 81 5.00 3.53 -2.74
CA GLY A 81 4.10 2.38 -2.74
C GLY A 81 3.15 2.40 -3.93
N SER A 82 2.64 3.56 -4.31
CA SER A 82 1.76 3.68 -5.46
C SER A 82 2.47 3.39 -6.77
N LEU A 83 3.69 3.90 -6.93
CA LEU A 83 4.58 3.55 -8.04
C LEU A 83 4.88 2.05 -8.04
N PHE A 84 5.21 1.45 -6.88
CA PHE A 84 5.44 0.01 -6.76
C PHE A 84 4.25 -0.79 -7.30
N LEU A 85 3.02 -0.48 -6.87
CA LEU A 85 1.81 -1.17 -7.34
C LEU A 85 1.51 -0.90 -8.81
N ALA A 86 1.74 0.32 -9.31
CA ALA A 86 1.56 0.62 -10.73
C ALA A 86 2.53 -0.19 -11.61
N PHE A 87 3.82 -0.23 -11.26
CA PHE A 87 4.80 -1.05 -11.98
C PHE A 87 4.53 -2.55 -11.84
N TYR A 88 4.05 -3.00 -10.68
CA TYR A 88 3.66 -4.39 -10.47
C TYR A 88 2.47 -4.79 -11.38
N ALA A 89 1.41 -3.99 -11.42
CA ALA A 89 0.26 -4.21 -12.29
C ALA A 89 0.66 -4.25 -13.78
N LEU A 90 1.52 -3.32 -14.22
CA LEU A 90 2.02 -3.27 -15.61
C LEU A 90 2.89 -4.48 -15.95
N LEU A 91 3.72 -4.94 -15.00
CA LEU A 91 4.60 -6.08 -15.19
C LEU A 91 3.81 -7.38 -15.31
N GLU A 92 2.82 -7.61 -14.45
CA GLU A 92 2.01 -8.82 -14.48
C GLU A 92 0.85 -8.75 -15.48
N ASN A 93 0.57 -7.57 -16.04
CA ASN A 93 -0.59 -7.29 -16.88
C ASN A 93 -1.90 -7.76 -16.23
N SER A 94 -2.00 -7.56 -14.90
CA SER A 94 -3.10 -8.04 -14.07
C SER A 94 -3.16 -7.26 -12.76
N ILE A 95 -4.36 -7.06 -12.23
CA ILE A 95 -4.55 -6.37 -10.94
C ILE A 95 -4.69 -7.31 -9.73
N TRP A 96 -4.89 -8.61 -9.94
CA TRP A 96 -5.14 -9.55 -8.82
C TRP A 96 -4.01 -9.55 -7.79
N GLY A 97 -2.76 -9.50 -8.25
CA GLY A 97 -1.59 -9.45 -7.38
C GLY A 97 -1.50 -8.16 -6.55
N VAL A 98 -1.80 -6.99 -7.16
CA VAL A 98 -1.78 -5.71 -6.44
C VAL A 98 -2.95 -5.59 -5.47
N CYS A 99 -4.12 -6.10 -5.83
CA CYS A 99 -5.28 -6.19 -4.93
C CYS A 99 -4.96 -7.02 -3.69
N ALA A 100 -4.37 -8.21 -3.88
CA ALA A 100 -3.98 -9.07 -2.77
C ALA A 100 -2.87 -8.44 -1.90
N TRP A 101 -1.89 -7.79 -2.54
CA TRP A 101 -0.80 -7.12 -1.84
C TRP A 101 -1.31 -5.98 -0.95
N HIS A 102 -2.18 -5.12 -1.49
CA HIS A 102 -2.72 -3.99 -0.75
C HIS A 102 -3.62 -4.46 0.41
N ALA A 103 -4.54 -5.41 0.16
CA ALA A 103 -5.35 -5.98 1.24
C ALA A 103 -4.50 -6.62 2.34
N ALA A 104 -3.46 -7.38 1.96
CA ALA A 104 -2.57 -8.04 2.90
C ALA A 104 -1.74 -7.04 3.71
N TRP A 105 -1.26 -5.95 3.09
CA TRP A 105 -0.52 -4.89 3.78
C TRP A 105 -1.36 -4.26 4.90
N ASN A 106 -2.53 -3.72 4.56
CA ASN A 106 -3.39 -3.04 5.52
C ASN A 106 -3.89 -3.99 6.63
N TRP A 107 -4.30 -5.20 6.26
CA TRP A 107 -4.76 -6.19 7.24
C TRP A 107 -3.62 -6.67 8.16
N ALA A 108 -2.42 -6.88 7.64
CA ALA A 108 -1.28 -7.27 8.46
C ALA A 108 -0.88 -6.14 9.42
N GLU A 109 -0.79 -4.90 8.93
CA GLU A 109 -0.47 -3.72 9.73
C GLU A 109 -1.43 -3.57 10.92
N GLY A 110 -2.74 -3.60 10.65
CA GLY A 110 -3.78 -3.45 11.68
C GLY A 110 -3.96 -4.68 12.57
N ASN A 111 -4.23 -5.84 11.99
CA ASN A 111 -4.74 -7.00 12.71
C ASN A 111 -3.68 -8.06 13.05
N ILE A 112 -2.53 -8.04 12.38
CA ILE A 112 -1.41 -8.91 12.78
C ILE A 112 -0.47 -8.16 13.72
N PHE A 113 -0.15 -6.89 13.41
CA PHE A 113 0.83 -6.11 14.16
C PHE A 113 0.26 -5.03 15.08
N GLY A 114 -1.05 -4.79 15.05
CA GLY A 114 -1.71 -3.84 15.97
C GLY A 114 -1.30 -2.40 15.76
N MET A 115 -0.86 -2.05 14.55
CA MET A 115 -0.45 -0.70 14.17
C MET A 115 -1.62 0.06 13.52
N GLN A 116 -1.47 1.36 13.36
CA GLN A 116 -2.47 2.19 12.66
C GLN A 116 -2.28 2.02 11.16
N VAL A 117 -3.38 1.98 10.40
CA VAL A 117 -3.38 1.91 8.93
C VAL A 117 -3.75 3.29 8.43
N SER A 118 -2.80 4.03 7.85
CA SER A 118 -2.99 5.42 7.39
C SER A 118 -3.61 6.36 8.46
N GLY A 119 -3.25 6.15 9.73
CA GLY A 119 -3.75 6.90 10.88
C GLY A 119 -5.13 6.48 11.39
N ILE A 120 -5.62 5.33 10.94
CA ILE A 120 -6.89 4.73 11.39
C ILE A 120 -6.58 3.55 12.30
N SER A 121 -7.21 3.55 13.48
CA SER A 121 -7.18 2.40 14.39
C SER A 121 -8.17 1.33 13.91
N ILE A 122 -7.69 0.10 13.77
CA ILE A 122 -8.46 -1.01 13.19
C ILE A 122 -9.16 -1.82 14.28
N HIS A 123 -10.41 -2.19 14.01
CA HIS A 123 -11.23 -3.03 14.89
C HIS A 123 -10.94 -4.52 14.69
N GLY A 124 -11.47 -5.39 15.56
CA GLY A 124 -11.30 -6.85 15.46
C GLY A 124 -10.11 -7.43 16.24
N GLY A 125 -9.38 -6.61 17.00
CA GLY A 125 -8.24 -7.06 17.78
C GLY A 125 -6.97 -7.27 16.95
N THR A 126 -5.90 -7.72 17.60
CA THR A 126 -4.59 -7.92 16.96
C THR A 126 -3.90 -9.19 17.44
N LEU A 127 -3.14 -9.86 16.56
CA LEU A 127 -2.37 -11.04 16.94
C LEU A 127 -1.17 -10.65 17.81
N ILE A 128 -0.41 -9.64 17.39
CA ILE A 128 0.75 -9.09 18.10
C ILE A 128 0.51 -7.60 18.25
N LYS A 129 0.49 -7.09 19.49
CA LYS A 129 0.37 -5.65 19.73
C LYS A 129 1.77 -5.01 19.77
N LEU A 130 2.28 -4.61 18.60
CA LEU A 130 3.52 -3.85 18.56
C LEU A 130 3.32 -2.48 19.21
N LYS A 131 4.32 -2.05 19.98
CA LYS A 131 4.40 -0.71 20.54
C LYS A 131 5.70 -0.07 20.03
N PRO A 132 5.67 0.54 18.84
CA PRO A 132 6.82 1.23 18.30
C PRO A 132 7.32 2.27 19.31
N ASN A 133 8.63 2.29 19.54
CA ASN A 133 9.28 3.27 20.40
C ASN A 133 10.38 3.95 19.59
N GLY A 134 10.40 5.28 19.60
CA GLY A 134 11.33 6.09 18.84
C GLY A 134 10.65 7.30 18.21
N PRO A 135 11.42 8.11 17.44
CA PRO A 135 10.90 9.28 16.77
C PRO A 135 9.93 8.92 15.62
N ASP A 136 9.04 9.84 15.29
CA ASP A 136 7.99 9.62 14.27
C ASP A 136 8.53 9.27 12.89
N TRP A 137 9.72 9.74 12.50
CA TRP A 137 10.31 9.35 11.23
C TRP A 137 10.69 7.86 11.18
N LEU A 138 10.83 7.20 12.33
CA LEU A 138 11.13 5.77 12.43
C LEU A 138 9.86 4.93 12.56
N THR A 139 8.94 5.36 13.42
CA THR A 139 7.73 4.61 13.78
C THR A 139 6.53 4.93 12.90
N GLY A 140 6.55 6.09 12.23
CA GLY A 140 5.44 6.69 11.54
C GLY A 140 4.40 7.37 12.45
N GLY A 141 4.68 7.47 13.75
CA GLY A 141 3.87 8.20 14.71
C GLY A 141 2.40 7.78 14.71
N VAL A 142 1.52 8.79 14.72
CA VAL A 142 0.06 8.58 14.69
C VAL A 142 -0.48 8.19 13.31
N TYR A 143 0.32 8.22 12.25
CA TYR A 143 -0.11 7.75 10.93
C TYR A 143 0.09 6.23 10.78
N GLY A 144 0.97 5.63 11.60
CA GLY A 144 1.41 4.25 11.43
C GLY A 144 2.65 4.17 10.53
N PRO A 145 3.25 2.98 10.38
CA PRO A 145 4.54 2.77 9.70
C PRO A 145 4.57 3.28 8.26
N GLU A 146 3.43 3.52 7.62
CA GLU A 146 3.30 4.21 6.33
C GLU A 146 3.81 5.67 6.35
N ALA A 147 4.08 6.26 7.50
CA ALA A 147 4.80 7.53 7.62
C ALA A 147 6.25 7.36 8.12
N GLY A 148 6.79 6.14 8.04
CA GLY A 148 8.13 5.78 8.54
C GLY A 148 9.16 5.59 7.42
N LEU A 149 10.39 6.01 7.70
CA LEU A 149 11.56 5.83 6.84
C LEU A 149 11.85 4.35 6.53
N PRO A 150 11.70 3.38 7.47
CA PRO A 150 11.91 1.97 7.14
C PRO A 150 11.02 1.47 6.01
N VAL A 151 9.73 1.83 6.03
CA VAL A 151 8.78 1.45 4.97
C VAL A 151 9.18 2.12 3.66
N LEU A 152 9.54 3.41 3.69
CA LEU A 152 10.03 4.13 2.50
C LEU A 152 11.23 3.42 1.86
N LEU A 153 12.20 2.99 2.67
CA LEU A 153 13.39 2.30 2.17
C LEU A 153 13.03 0.96 1.54
N VAL A 154 12.26 0.12 2.23
CA VAL A 154 11.87 -1.20 1.75
C VAL A 154 11.06 -1.11 0.46
N ILE A 155 10.06 -0.23 0.41
CA ILE A 155 9.19 -0.09 -0.76
C ILE A 155 9.95 0.49 -1.96
N THR A 156 10.88 1.41 -1.72
CA THR A 156 11.75 1.99 -2.77
C THR A 156 12.73 0.95 -3.33
N LEU A 157 13.30 0.10 -2.48
CA LEU A 157 14.12 -1.03 -2.92
C LEU A 157 13.30 -2.03 -3.75
N GLY A 158 12.09 -2.36 -3.31
CA GLY A 158 11.16 -3.20 -4.06
C GLY A 158 10.78 -2.62 -5.42
N LEU A 159 10.51 -1.30 -5.48
CA LEU A 159 10.25 -0.58 -6.71
C LEU A 159 11.46 -0.63 -7.66
N GLY A 160 12.66 -0.38 -7.14
CA GLY A 160 13.90 -0.50 -7.92
C GLY A 160 14.07 -1.89 -8.51
N TRP A 161 13.84 -2.93 -7.73
CA TRP A 161 13.87 -4.32 -8.19
C TRP A 161 12.83 -4.60 -9.29
N LEU A 162 11.58 -4.14 -9.11
CA LEU A 162 10.54 -4.28 -10.14
C LEU A 162 10.92 -3.58 -11.45
N ILE A 163 11.44 -2.35 -11.38
CA ILE A 163 11.87 -1.60 -12.57
C ILE A 163 12.97 -2.37 -13.31
N LEU A 164 13.95 -2.92 -12.59
CA LEU A 164 15.00 -3.75 -13.19
C LEU A 164 14.43 -5.00 -13.87
N ARG A 165 13.45 -5.67 -13.24
CA ARG A 165 12.78 -6.85 -13.82
C ARG A 165 11.99 -6.49 -15.08
N THR A 166 11.27 -5.37 -15.08
CA THR A 166 10.53 -4.87 -16.25
C THR A 166 11.46 -4.54 -17.40
N ARG A 167 12.60 -3.87 -17.15
CA ARG A 167 13.62 -3.59 -18.16
C ARG A 167 14.24 -4.87 -18.73
N ALA A 168 14.53 -5.85 -17.88
CA ALA A 168 15.08 -7.13 -18.33
C ALA A 168 14.09 -7.90 -19.22
N ARG A 169 12.79 -7.91 -18.87
CA ARG A 169 11.74 -8.53 -19.68
C ARG A 169 11.60 -7.85 -21.04
N ALA A 170 11.57 -6.51 -21.09
CA ALA A 170 11.50 -5.76 -22.33
C ALA A 170 12.69 -6.04 -23.26
N ARG A 171 13.91 -6.10 -22.71
CA ARG A 171 15.12 -6.46 -23.48
C ARG A 171 15.03 -7.86 -24.09
N ARG A 172 14.56 -8.85 -23.33
CA ARG A 172 14.40 -10.23 -23.84
C ARG A 172 13.41 -10.31 -24.99
N LEU A 173 12.28 -9.61 -24.90
CA LEU A 173 11.27 -9.58 -25.97
C LEU A 173 11.82 -8.92 -27.24
N ASN A 174 12.58 -7.82 -27.10
CA ASN A 174 13.19 -7.16 -28.26
C ASN A 174 14.22 -8.05 -28.97
N VAL A 175 14.98 -8.87 -28.23
CA VAL A 175 15.95 -9.83 -28.82
C VAL A 175 15.24 -10.98 -29.56
N GLN A 176 14.06 -11.40 -29.11
CA GLN A 176 13.29 -12.46 -29.76
C GLN A 176 12.57 -12.02 -31.05
N LEU A 177 12.39 -10.71 -31.23
CA LEU A 177 11.67 -10.11 -32.37
C LEU A 177 12.61 -9.53 -33.44
N ALA A 178 13.93 -9.55 -33.22
CA ALA A 178 14.97 -9.07 -34.13
C ALA A 178 15.63 -10.27 -34.84
#